data_AF-A0A8C5FYA5-F1
#
_entry.id   AF-A0A8C5FYA5-F1
#
_cell.length_a   1.000
_cell.length_b   1.000
_cell.length_c   1.000
_cell.angle_alpha   90.00
_cell.angle_beta   90.00
_cell.angle_gamma   90.00
#
_symmetry.space_group_name_H-M   'P 1'
#
loop_
_entity.id
_entity.type
_entity.pdbx_description
1 polymer ?
#
loop_
_entity_poly.entity_id
_entity_poly.type
_entity_poly.pdbx_seq_one_letter_code
_entity_poly.pdbx_strand_id
1 'polypeptide(L)'
;MEDYHHKPDQQTVQALRNISTRLRINSIKATTAAGSGHPTSCCSVAEIMSVLHFHSMKYRPEDPRNPNNDRFVLSKGHAAPVLYAVWAETGYLKDNELFNLRKVDSILEGHPVPKQQFVDVATGSLGQGLGAACGMAYTGKYFDKARGP
;
A
#
# COMPACT_ATOMS: atom_id res chain seq x y z
N MET A 1 -5.95 -9.51 24.94
CA MET A 1 -4.99 -8.57 24.33
C MET A 1 -4.05 -9.45 23.55
N GLU A 2 -4.28 -9.63 22.26
CA GLU A 2 -3.38 -10.45 21.45
C GLU A 2 -1.96 -9.88 21.53
N ASP A 3 -0.98 -10.76 21.54
CA ASP A 3 0.43 -10.41 21.70
C ASP A 3 0.89 -9.64 20.45
N TYR A 4 0.79 -8.30 20.49
CA TYR A 4 1.07 -7.37 19.39
C TYR A 4 2.55 -7.39 18.93
N HIS A 5 3.41 -8.19 19.58
CA HIS A 5 4.84 -8.21 19.34
C HIS A 5 5.37 -9.61 19.07
N HIS A 6 5.00 -10.16 17.91
CA HIS A 6 5.80 -11.23 17.31
C HIS A 6 7.13 -10.65 16.84
N LYS A 7 8.17 -10.74 17.70
CA LYS A 7 9.53 -10.37 17.31
C LYS A 7 9.94 -11.22 16.10
N PRO A 8 10.23 -10.63 14.92
CA PRO A 8 10.55 -11.40 13.74
C PRO A 8 11.90 -12.10 13.92
N ASP A 9 11.95 -13.37 13.52
CA ASP A 9 13.21 -14.09 13.41
C ASP A 9 14.01 -13.62 12.18
N GLN A 10 15.24 -14.11 12.04
CA GLN A 10 16.11 -13.71 10.92
C GLN A 10 15.54 -14.11 9.55
N GLN A 11 14.80 -15.22 9.48
CA GLN A 11 14.15 -15.66 8.25
C GLN A 11 13.06 -14.69 7.81
N THR A 12 12.22 -14.25 8.75
CA THR A 12 11.17 -13.24 8.53
C THR A 12 11.78 -11.91 8.12
N VAL A 13 12.84 -11.45 8.81
CA VAL A 13 13.56 -10.23 8.43
C VAL A 13 14.12 -10.33 7.01
N GLN A 14 14.70 -11.47 6.64
CA GLN A 14 15.22 -11.65 5.28
C GLN A 14 14.10 -11.72 4.23
N ALA A 15 12.95 -12.34 4.54
CA ALA A 15 11.78 -12.34 3.67
C ALA A 15 11.27 -10.91 3.42
N LEU A 16 11.18 -10.08 4.46
CA LEU A 16 10.79 -8.67 4.35
C LEU A 16 11.77 -7.83 3.52
N ARG A 17 13.08 -8.09 3.61
CA ARG A 17 14.10 -7.47 2.74
C ARG A 17 13.96 -7.89 1.28
N ASN A 18 13.62 -9.15 1.04
CA ASN A 18 13.38 -9.65 -0.32
C ASN A 18 12.11 -9.00 -0.91
N ILE A 19 11.05 -8.87 -0.11
CA ILE A 19 9.84 -8.13 -0.51
C ILE A 19 10.19 -6.67 -0.82
N SER A 20 10.89 -5.95 0.06
CA SER A 20 11.25 -4.55 -0.21
C SER A 20 12.05 -4.40 -1.51
N THR A 21 12.92 -5.36 -1.82
CA THR A 21 13.66 -5.42 -3.09
C THR A 21 12.73 -5.62 -4.29
N ARG A 22 11.75 -6.53 -4.21
CA ARG A 22 10.74 -6.72 -5.26
C ARG A 22 9.89 -5.47 -5.47
N LEU A 23 9.48 -4.79 -4.38
CA LEU A 23 8.75 -3.53 -4.46
C LEU A 23 9.54 -2.45 -5.21
N ARG A 24 10.86 -2.35 -4.98
CA ARG A 24 11.73 -1.45 -5.76
C ARG A 24 11.77 -1.81 -7.24
N ILE A 25 12.03 -3.08 -7.55
CA ILE A 25 12.12 -3.58 -8.93
C ILE A 25 10.82 -3.30 -9.68
N ASN A 26 9.68 -3.63 -9.08
CA ASN A 26 8.36 -3.44 -9.68
C ASN A 26 8.03 -1.95 -9.85
N SER A 27 8.37 -1.09 -8.89
CA SER A 27 8.21 0.36 -9.02
C SER A 27 9.03 0.92 -10.19
N ILE A 28 10.31 0.53 -10.29
CA ILE A 28 11.19 0.95 -11.39
C ILE A 28 10.62 0.47 -12.73
N LYS A 29 10.33 -0.82 -12.87
CA LYS A 29 9.77 -1.41 -14.10
C LYS A 29 8.47 -0.71 -14.54
N ALA A 30 7.54 -0.49 -13.63
CA ALA A 30 6.27 0.17 -13.93
C ALA A 30 6.48 1.61 -14.40
N THR A 31 7.30 2.39 -13.70
CA THR A 31 7.58 3.80 -14.08
C THR A 31 8.36 3.91 -15.39
N THR A 32 9.28 2.99 -15.65
CA THR A 32 10.02 2.92 -16.92
C THR A 32 9.07 2.58 -18.07
N ALA A 33 8.20 1.58 -17.91
CA ALA A 33 7.21 1.20 -18.92
C ALA A 33 6.21 2.33 -19.23
N ALA A 34 5.85 3.13 -18.22
CA ALA A 34 4.98 4.28 -18.38
C ALA A 34 5.69 5.53 -18.97
N GLY A 35 7.02 5.53 -19.06
CA GLY A 35 7.82 6.70 -19.44
C GLY A 35 7.72 7.88 -18.46
N SER A 36 7.13 7.69 -17.28
CA SER A 36 6.96 8.71 -16.25
C SER A 36 6.67 8.10 -14.88
N GLY A 37 6.93 8.86 -13.81
CA GLY A 37 6.64 8.45 -12.43
C GLY A 37 7.77 8.81 -11.46
N HIS A 38 7.71 8.27 -10.25
CA HIS A 38 8.61 8.66 -9.14
C HIS A 38 9.29 7.43 -8.49
N PRO A 39 10.17 6.70 -9.22
CA PRO A 39 10.78 5.49 -8.70
C PRO A 39 11.67 5.73 -7.48
N THR A 40 12.38 6.86 -7.40
CA THR A 40 13.22 7.21 -6.23
C THR A 40 12.37 7.43 -4.97
N SER A 41 11.22 8.10 -5.10
CA SER A 41 10.24 8.24 -4.02
C SER A 41 9.65 6.90 -3.57
N CYS A 42 9.54 5.91 -4.46
CA CYS A 42 9.12 4.55 -4.14
C CYS A 42 10.21 3.80 -3.37
N CYS A 43 11.46 3.88 -3.86
CA CYS A 43 12.60 3.17 -3.28
C CYS A 43 12.93 3.59 -1.84
N SER A 44 12.64 4.85 -1.47
CA SER A 44 12.87 5.35 -0.10
C SER A 44 11.90 4.83 0.94
N VAL A 45 10.78 4.22 0.53
CA VAL A 45 9.75 3.69 1.46
C VAL A 45 9.59 2.18 1.36
N ALA A 46 10.41 1.49 0.57
CA ALA A 46 10.20 0.08 0.27
C ALA A 46 10.23 -0.83 1.52
N GLU A 47 11.13 -0.61 2.47
CA GLU A 47 11.14 -1.34 3.74
C GLU A 47 9.90 -1.04 4.58
N ILE A 48 9.48 0.23 4.64
CA ILE A 48 8.28 0.65 5.39
C ILE A 48 7.05 -0.06 4.82
N MET A 49 6.88 -0.03 3.49
CA MET A 49 5.78 -0.72 2.81
C MET A 49 5.80 -2.23 3.06
N SER A 50 6.98 -2.85 2.96
CA SER A 50 7.17 -4.28 3.21
C SER A 50 6.76 -4.65 4.65
N VAL A 51 7.30 -3.96 5.65
CA VAL A 51 7.00 -4.26 7.06
C VAL A 51 5.53 -4.00 7.39
N LEU A 52 4.97 -2.87 6.95
CA LEU A 52 3.58 -2.55 7.22
C LEU A 52 2.64 -3.60 6.62
N HIS A 53 2.80 -3.95 5.34
CA HIS A 53 1.85 -4.80 4.64
C HIS A 53 2.04 -6.30 4.85
N PHE A 54 3.23 -6.76 5.23
CA PHE A 54 3.55 -8.19 5.32
C PHE A 54 3.97 -8.63 6.72
N HIS A 55 3.85 -7.75 7.72
CA HIS A 55 4.13 -8.10 9.11
C HIS A 55 3.26 -7.35 10.12
N SER A 56 3.05 -6.03 9.97
CA SER A 56 2.40 -5.22 11.01
C SER A 56 0.88 -5.08 10.87
N MET A 57 0.38 -4.79 9.66
CA MET A 57 -1.04 -4.53 9.43
C MET A 57 -1.83 -5.83 9.29
N LYS A 58 -3.05 -5.82 9.80
CA LYS A 58 -4.04 -6.89 9.64
C LYS A 58 -5.10 -6.44 8.65
N TYR A 59 -5.17 -7.10 7.50
CA TYR A 59 -6.17 -6.85 6.48
C TYR A 59 -6.37 -8.08 5.60
N ARG A 60 -7.50 -8.13 4.90
CA ARG A 60 -7.84 -9.19 3.94
C ARG A 60 -7.50 -8.71 2.52
N PRO A 61 -6.44 -9.24 1.88
CA PRO A 61 -6.09 -8.81 0.52
C PRO A 61 -7.21 -9.01 -0.49
N GLU A 62 -7.99 -10.09 -0.36
CA GLU A 62 -9.14 -10.42 -1.21
C GLU A 62 -10.35 -9.50 -1.02
N ASP A 63 -10.41 -8.76 0.08
CA ASP A 63 -11.44 -7.77 0.39
C ASP A 63 -10.81 -6.48 0.94
N PRO A 64 -10.19 -5.65 0.08
CA PRO A 64 -9.47 -4.45 0.53
C PRO A 64 -10.35 -3.44 1.28
N ARG A 65 -11.66 -3.41 0.95
CA ARG A 65 -12.65 -2.51 1.56
C ARG A 65 -13.30 -3.09 2.81
N ASN A 66 -12.86 -4.25 3.30
CA ASN A 66 -13.43 -4.83 4.52
C ASN A 66 -13.40 -3.81 5.67
N PRO A 67 -14.52 -3.55 6.35
CA PRO A 67 -14.61 -2.54 7.42
C PRO A 67 -13.65 -2.81 8.59
N ASN A 68 -13.24 -4.06 8.81
CA ASN A 68 -12.36 -4.46 9.91
C ASN A 68 -10.86 -4.47 9.54
N ASN A 69 -10.49 -4.12 8.30
CA ASN A 69 -9.07 -4.00 7.92
C ASN A 69 -8.44 -2.79 8.60
N ASP A 70 -7.17 -2.93 8.97
CA ASP A 70 -6.31 -1.77 9.22
C ASP A 70 -6.29 -0.86 7.98
N ARG A 71 -6.26 0.45 8.21
CA ARG A 71 -6.25 1.46 7.14
C ARG A 71 -4.86 1.96 6.85
N PHE A 72 -4.52 2.01 5.56
CA PHE A 72 -3.28 2.57 5.07
C PHE A 72 -3.56 3.76 4.15
N VAL A 73 -2.95 4.91 4.44
CA VAL A 73 -3.05 6.11 3.61
C VAL A 73 -1.66 6.50 3.10
N LEU A 74 -1.44 6.35 1.79
CA LEU A 74 -0.22 6.83 1.15
C LEU A 74 -0.29 8.36 0.94
N SER A 75 -0.03 9.14 2.00
CA SER A 75 -0.11 10.61 1.94
C SER A 75 0.85 11.25 0.92
N LYS A 76 2.02 10.64 0.70
CA LYS A 76 2.92 10.96 -0.42
C LYS A 76 2.47 10.25 -1.70
N GLY A 77 1.28 10.60 -2.20
CA GLY A 77 0.61 9.86 -3.27
C GLY A 77 1.41 9.67 -4.55
N HIS A 78 2.40 10.53 -4.83
CA HIS A 78 3.26 10.37 -6.01
C HIS A 78 4.10 9.07 -6.00
N ALA A 79 4.25 8.41 -4.84
CA ALA A 79 4.83 7.08 -4.72
C ALA A 79 3.84 5.93 -5.02
N ALA A 80 2.71 6.21 -5.68
CA ALA A 80 1.68 5.23 -6.06
C ALA A 80 2.23 3.88 -6.60
N PRO A 81 3.28 3.84 -7.45
CA PRO A 81 3.80 2.57 -7.97
C PRO A 81 4.22 1.57 -6.90
N VAL A 82 4.73 2.01 -5.73
CA VAL A 82 5.09 1.09 -4.64
C VAL A 82 3.86 0.49 -3.96
N LEU A 83 2.77 1.26 -3.86
CA LEU A 83 1.50 0.76 -3.35
C LEU A 83 0.93 -0.29 -4.30
N TYR A 84 0.97 -0.05 -5.61
CA TYR A 84 0.51 -1.02 -6.59
C TYR A 84 1.36 -2.30 -6.55
N ALA A 85 2.68 -2.17 -6.40
CA ALA A 85 3.58 -3.30 -6.24
C ALA A 85 3.28 -4.13 -4.97
N VAL A 86 2.88 -3.49 -3.87
CA VAL A 86 2.40 -4.19 -2.67
C VAL A 86 1.15 -5.02 -3.00
N TRP A 87 0.15 -4.44 -3.65
CA TRP A 87 -1.08 -5.16 -3.98
C TRP A 87 -0.88 -6.28 -5.01
N ALA A 88 0.12 -6.17 -5.87
CA ALA A 88 0.57 -7.30 -6.70
C ALA A 88 1.21 -8.41 -5.85
N GLU A 89 2.08 -8.04 -4.92
CA GLU A 89 2.76 -8.99 -4.01
C GLU A 89 1.77 -9.71 -3.07
N THR A 90 0.62 -9.11 -2.76
CA THR A 90 -0.48 -9.79 -2.03
C THR A 90 -1.30 -10.77 -2.90
N GLY A 91 -1.13 -10.73 -4.22
CA GLY A 91 -1.92 -11.51 -5.19
C GLY A 91 -3.23 -10.86 -5.62
N TYR A 92 -3.58 -9.66 -5.11
CA TYR A 92 -4.80 -8.95 -5.51
C TYR A 92 -4.71 -8.39 -6.94
N LEU A 93 -3.55 -7.84 -7.32
CA LEU A 93 -3.25 -7.45 -8.70
C LEU A 93 -2.39 -8.54 -9.35
N LYS A 94 -2.54 -8.76 -10.65
CA LYS A 94 -1.57 -9.56 -11.41
C LYS A 94 -0.32 -8.72 -11.68
N ASP A 95 0.85 -9.36 -11.63
CA ASP A 95 2.14 -8.69 -11.89
C ASP A 95 2.19 -7.94 -13.23
N ASN A 96 1.54 -8.49 -14.27
CA ASN A 96 1.53 -7.86 -15.59
C ASN A 96 0.69 -6.57 -15.65
N GLU A 97 -0.25 -6.37 -14.73
CA GLU A 97 -1.06 -5.15 -14.64
C GLU A 97 -0.20 -3.93 -14.26
N LEU A 98 0.91 -4.13 -13.53
CA LEU A 98 1.82 -3.06 -13.14
C LEU A 98 2.43 -2.32 -14.34
N PHE A 99 2.59 -3.00 -15.48
CA PHE A 99 3.09 -2.39 -16.73
C PHE A 99 2.03 -1.54 -17.45
N ASN A 100 0.80 -1.52 -16.95
CA ASN A 100 -0.26 -0.63 -17.42
C ASN A 100 -0.36 0.66 -16.59
N LEU A 101 0.62 0.95 -15.73
CA LEU A 101 0.70 2.22 -15.01
C LEU A 101 0.50 3.41 -15.96
N ARG A 102 -0.40 4.33 -15.59
CA ARG A 102 -0.71 5.60 -16.28
C ARG A 102 -1.31 5.44 -17.70
N LYS A 103 -1.61 4.23 -18.16
CA LYS A 103 -2.38 4.06 -19.38
C LYS A 103 -3.84 4.46 -19.14
N VAL A 104 -4.49 5.02 -20.17
CA VAL A 104 -5.85 5.56 -20.08
C VAL A 104 -6.91 4.50 -19.74
N ASP A 105 -6.67 3.27 -20.16
CA ASP A 105 -7.51 2.09 -19.95
C ASP A 105 -7.19 1.34 -18.64
N SER A 106 -6.23 1.84 -17.86
CA SER A 106 -5.77 1.20 -16.63
C SER A 106 -6.43 1.78 -15.39
N ILE A 107 -6.65 0.90 -14.40
CA ILE A 107 -7.01 1.35 -13.05
C ILE A 107 -5.81 1.96 -12.32
N LEU A 108 -4.58 1.68 -12.73
CA LEU A 108 -3.35 2.13 -12.06
C LEU A 108 -2.95 3.53 -12.54
N GLU A 109 -3.38 4.56 -11.83
CA GLU A 109 -3.12 5.96 -12.17
C GLU A 109 -1.77 6.48 -11.62
N GLY A 110 -1.40 7.70 -12.02
CA GLY A 110 -0.18 8.36 -11.54
C GLY A 110 -0.18 8.69 -10.04
N HIS A 111 -1.36 8.73 -9.41
CA HIS A 111 -1.59 8.89 -7.97
C HIS A 111 -2.72 7.93 -7.53
N PRO A 112 -2.80 7.53 -6.24
CA PRO A 112 -3.89 6.73 -5.71
C PRO A 112 -5.23 7.46 -5.88
N VAL A 113 -6.26 6.73 -6.30
CA VAL A 113 -7.63 7.22 -6.47
C VAL A 113 -8.66 6.14 -6.07
N PRO A 114 -9.83 6.48 -5.52
CA PRO A 114 -10.78 5.51 -4.96
C PRO A 114 -11.43 4.53 -5.94
N LYS A 115 -11.18 4.65 -7.26
CA LYS A 115 -11.54 3.61 -8.23
C LYS A 115 -10.76 2.31 -7.97
N GLN A 116 -9.60 2.41 -7.31
CA GLN A 116 -8.86 1.26 -6.80
C GLN A 116 -9.48 0.83 -5.45
N GLN A 117 -9.93 -0.41 -5.34
CA GLN A 117 -10.58 -0.89 -4.12
C GLN A 117 -9.68 -0.80 -2.88
N PHE A 118 -8.37 -0.88 -3.06
CA PHE A 118 -7.39 -0.73 -1.99
C PHE A 118 -7.02 0.72 -1.63
N VAL A 119 -7.73 1.71 -2.18
CA VAL A 119 -7.52 3.13 -1.90
C VAL A 119 -8.81 3.74 -1.41
N ASP A 120 -8.82 4.30 -0.20
CA ASP A 120 -9.98 4.99 0.36
C ASP A 120 -10.07 6.45 -0.10
N VAL A 121 -8.92 7.14 -0.19
CA VAL A 121 -8.84 8.58 -0.47
C VAL A 121 -7.76 8.88 -1.51
N ALA A 122 -8.01 9.86 -2.38
CA ALA A 122 -7.00 10.35 -3.30
C ALA A 122 -5.98 11.24 -2.58
N THR A 123 -4.69 11.08 -2.88
CA THR A 123 -3.59 11.74 -2.14
C THR A 123 -2.55 12.41 -3.05
N GLY A 124 -2.94 12.79 -4.28
CA GLY A 124 -2.04 13.51 -5.19
C GLY A 124 -1.61 14.89 -4.67
N SER A 125 -2.51 15.59 -3.98
CA SER A 125 -2.20 16.83 -3.27
C SER A 125 -1.56 16.52 -1.91
N LEU A 126 -0.31 16.94 -1.72
CA LEU A 126 0.45 16.66 -0.50
C LEU A 126 -0.18 17.31 0.74
N GLY A 127 0.03 16.69 1.90
CA GLY A 127 -0.41 17.20 3.20
C GLY A 127 -1.83 16.81 3.60
N GLN A 128 -2.63 16.21 2.70
CA GLN A 128 -4.02 15.88 2.99
C GLN A 128 -4.23 14.50 3.62
N GLY A 129 -3.35 13.53 3.32
CA GLY A 129 -3.54 12.14 3.74
C GLY A 129 -3.55 11.93 5.25
N LEU A 130 -2.80 12.72 6.02
CA LEU A 130 -2.80 12.61 7.48
C LEU A 130 -4.14 13.06 8.07
N GLY A 131 -4.75 14.11 7.54
CA GLY A 131 -6.08 14.57 7.99
C GLY A 131 -7.15 13.50 7.74
N ALA A 132 -7.13 12.85 6.58
CA ALA A 132 -8.01 11.72 6.29
C ALA A 132 -7.78 10.54 7.24
N ALA A 133 -6.51 10.18 7.50
CA ALA A 133 -6.16 9.12 8.44
C ALA A 133 -6.60 9.44 9.88
N CYS A 134 -6.51 10.69 10.32
CA CYS A 134 -7.07 11.14 11.60
C CYS A 134 -8.58 10.91 11.67
N GLY A 135 -9.32 11.20 10.59
CA GLY A 135 -10.76 10.91 10.51
C GLY A 135 -11.07 9.42 10.61
N MET A 136 -10.30 8.58 9.93
CA MET A 136 -10.42 7.11 10.00
C MET A 136 -10.14 6.60 11.42
N ALA A 137 -9.05 7.05 12.05
CA ALA A 137 -8.69 6.66 13.41
C ALA A 137 -9.69 7.13 14.46
N TYR A 138 -10.22 8.36 14.32
CA TYR A 138 -11.27 8.89 15.19
C TYR A 138 -12.53 8.04 15.08
N THR A 139 -12.92 7.68 13.85
CA THR A 139 -14.08 6.82 13.60
C THR A 139 -13.90 5.44 14.21
N GLY A 140 -12.75 4.80 13.98
CA GLY A 140 -12.43 3.49 14.57
C GLY A 140 -12.45 3.50 16.11
N LYS A 141 -12.04 4.61 16.74
CA LYS A 141 -12.00 4.73 18.20
C LYS A 141 -13.34 5.03 18.85
N TYR A 142 -14.16 5.88 18.24
CA TYR A 142 -15.34 6.46 18.90
C TYR A 142 -16.68 6.05 18.31
N PHE A 143 -16.71 5.56 17.06
CA PHE A 143 -17.96 5.26 16.35
C PHE A 143 -18.08 3.81 15.94
N ASP A 144 -17.01 3.23 15.38
CA ASP A 144 -17.07 1.85 14.88
C ASP A 144 -17.18 0.86 16.04
N LYS A 145 -18.05 -0.14 15.85
CA LYS A 145 -18.09 -1.34 16.70
C LYS A 145 -17.24 -2.47 16.11
N ALA A 146 -16.34 -2.14 15.19
CA ALA A 146 -15.42 -3.08 14.58
C ALA A 146 -14.67 -3.78 15.71
N ARG A 147 -14.88 -5.09 15.82
CA ARG A 147 -14.06 -5.90 16.71
C ARG A 147 -12.77 -6.14 15.94
N GLY A 148 -11.64 -5.81 16.56
CA GLY A 148 -10.35 -6.24 16.03
C GLY A 148 -10.42 -7.74 15.73
N PRO A 149 -9.67 -8.22 14.73
CA PRO A 149 -9.59 -9.65 14.44
C PRO A 149 -9.28 -10.46 15.70
#